data_AF-X0XAR5-F1
#
_entry.id   AF-X0XAR5-F1
#
_cell.length_a   1.000
_cell.length_b   1.000
_cell.length_c   1.000
_cell.angle_alpha   90.00
_cell.angle_beta   90.00
_cell.angle_gamma   90.00
#
_symmetry.space_group_name_H-M   'P 1'
#
loop_
_entity.id
_entity.type
_entity.pdbx_description
1 polymer ?
#
loop_
_entity_poly.entity_id
_entity_poly.type
_entity_poly.pdbx_seq_one_letter_code
_entity_poly.pdbx_strand_id
1 'polypeptide(L)'
;HDNQNFLPMYQQEFENILPKYVLVPDKSTFRRRIKRNRILLEDKFNKLSRNADYQDITDEVFSDDHLFYKDDGFKGFSDYSVVGDEYLESGFAPYAVVIHIVYFAADDSLRIKHFVSDSNEDITNPAKKFYEALRKLISWYESETPELTLGLQTFLTHYKKQTYPGLGSVKKLSIMHHLELMGKYLTELGQSE
;
A
#
# COMPACT_ATOMS: atom_id res chain seq x y z
N HIS A 1 -11.47 1.65 -13.17
CA HIS A 1 -11.99 0.31 -12.86
C HIS A 1 -13.36 0.37 -12.18
N ASP A 2 -13.76 1.53 -11.67
CA ASP A 2 -14.95 1.72 -10.83
C ASP A 2 -16.07 2.56 -11.47
N ASN A 3 -15.84 3.03 -12.70
CA ASN A 3 -16.83 3.76 -13.48
C ASN A 3 -17.92 2.83 -14.02
N GLN A 4 -19.14 2.97 -13.49
CA GLN A 4 -20.29 2.13 -13.81
C GLN A 4 -20.76 2.29 -15.26
N ASN A 5 -20.39 3.36 -15.96
CA ASN A 5 -20.78 3.59 -17.36
C ASN A 5 -20.18 2.56 -18.33
N PHE A 6 -19.12 1.85 -17.92
CA PHE A 6 -18.55 0.76 -18.70
C PHE A 6 -19.24 -0.59 -18.50
N LEU A 7 -20.16 -0.73 -17.53
CA LEU A 7 -20.84 -2.00 -17.28
C LEU A 7 -21.69 -2.49 -18.47
N PRO A 8 -22.45 -1.64 -19.19
CA PRO A 8 -23.17 -2.08 -20.39
C PRO A 8 -22.23 -2.60 -21.48
N MET A 9 -21.12 -1.89 -21.74
CA MET A 9 -20.09 -2.31 -22.69
C MET A 9 -19.51 -3.66 -22.28
N TYR A 10 -19.10 -3.83 -21.02
CA TYR A 10 -18.63 -5.11 -20.50
C TYR A 10 -19.64 -6.26 -20.74
N GLN A 11 -20.92 -6.02 -20.46
CA GLN A 11 -21.96 -7.04 -20.63
C GLN A 11 -22.15 -7.43 -22.10
N GLN A 12 -22.06 -6.48 -23.02
CA GLN A 12 -22.15 -6.72 -24.46
C GLN A 12 -20.93 -7.51 -24.98
N GLU A 13 -19.71 -7.09 -24.61
CA GLU A 13 -18.48 -7.73 -25.08
C GLU A 13 -18.32 -9.15 -24.53
N PHE A 14 -18.75 -9.39 -23.29
CA PHE A 14 -18.59 -10.66 -22.60
C PHE A 14 -19.90 -11.44 -22.44
N GLU A 15 -20.87 -11.20 -23.32
CA GLU A 15 -22.16 -11.91 -23.32
C GLU A 15 -21.96 -13.42 -23.55
N ASN A 16 -21.12 -13.76 -24.54
CA ASN A 16 -20.92 -15.14 -25.00
C ASN A 16 -19.53 -15.71 -24.65
N ILE A 17 -18.66 -14.90 -24.05
CA ILE A 17 -17.30 -15.28 -23.69
C ILE A 17 -17.07 -14.95 -22.22
N LEU A 18 -16.69 -15.95 -21.43
CA LEU A 18 -16.39 -15.76 -20.02
C LEU A 18 -14.92 -15.29 -19.85
N PRO A 19 -14.66 -14.10 -19.30
CA PRO A 19 -13.30 -13.68 -19.01
C PRO A 19 -12.64 -14.61 -18.00
N LYS A 20 -11.33 -14.86 -18.15
CA LYS A 20 -10.57 -15.66 -17.17
C LYS A 20 -10.56 -14.99 -15.80
N TYR A 21 -10.35 -13.67 -15.76
CA TYR A 21 -10.40 -12.84 -14.56
C TYR A 21 -10.96 -11.45 -14.90
N VAL A 22 -11.63 -10.83 -13.93
CA VAL A 22 -12.17 -9.48 -14.04
C VAL A 22 -11.85 -8.72 -12.76
N LEU A 23 -11.09 -7.63 -12.88
CA LEU A 23 -10.80 -6.74 -11.76
C LEU A 23 -12.03 -5.89 -11.47
N VAL A 24 -12.52 -5.92 -10.23
CA VAL A 24 -13.72 -5.15 -9.84
C VAL A 24 -13.52 -4.51 -8.46
N PRO A 25 -14.04 -3.30 -8.23
CA PRO A 25 -14.07 -2.71 -6.90
C PRO A 25 -15.08 -3.43 -6.00
N ASP A 26 -14.98 -3.25 -4.68
CA ASP A 26 -16.01 -3.74 -3.75
C ASP A 26 -17.26 -2.84 -3.73
N LYS A 27 -17.92 -2.73 -4.88
CA LYS A 27 -19.15 -1.95 -5.05
C LYS A 27 -20.29 -2.90 -5.40
N SER A 28 -21.42 -2.77 -4.69
CA SER A 28 -22.59 -3.66 -4.85
C SER A 28 -23.07 -3.78 -6.30
N THR A 29 -22.99 -2.70 -7.07
CA THR A 29 -23.37 -2.68 -8.49
C THR A 29 -22.50 -3.62 -9.32
N PHE A 30 -21.18 -3.57 -9.14
CA PHE A 30 -20.23 -4.45 -9.83
C PHE A 30 -20.43 -5.91 -9.37
N ARG A 31 -20.58 -6.13 -8.06
CA ARG A 31 -20.83 -7.47 -7.50
C ARG A 31 -22.11 -8.12 -8.03
N ARG A 32 -23.17 -7.33 -8.29
CA ARG A 32 -24.45 -7.83 -8.82
C ARG A 32 -24.40 -8.15 -10.31
N ARG A 33 -23.67 -7.35 -11.11
CA ARG A 33 -23.61 -7.49 -12.57
C ARG A 33 -22.51 -8.43 -13.05
N ILE A 34 -21.39 -8.48 -12.34
CA ILE A 34 -20.26 -9.36 -12.62
C ILE A 34 -20.26 -10.43 -11.52
N LYS A 35 -20.55 -11.68 -11.87
CA LYS A 35 -20.80 -12.75 -10.87
C LYS A 35 -19.73 -13.83 -10.83
N ARG A 36 -18.83 -13.87 -11.80
CA ARG A 36 -17.85 -14.94 -11.97
C ARG A 36 -16.47 -14.36 -12.18
N ASN A 37 -15.45 -15.13 -11.79
CA ASN A 37 -14.04 -14.84 -12.06
C ASN A 37 -13.57 -13.44 -11.63
N ARG A 38 -14.16 -12.91 -10.56
CA ARG A 38 -13.81 -11.59 -10.06
C ARG A 38 -12.55 -11.65 -9.22
N ILE A 39 -11.71 -10.65 -9.38
CA ILE A 39 -10.59 -10.33 -8.50
C ILE A 39 -10.92 -8.98 -7.87
N LEU A 40 -10.90 -8.91 -6.55
CA LEU A 40 -11.09 -7.65 -5.83
C LEU A 40 -9.92 -6.72 -6.17
N LEU A 41 -10.21 -5.48 -6.53
CA LEU A 41 -9.22 -4.42 -6.72
C LEU A 41 -9.75 -3.17 -6.03
N GLU A 42 -9.15 -2.81 -4.90
CA GLU A 42 -9.57 -1.68 -4.10
C GLU A 42 -8.36 -0.84 -3.68
N ASP A 43 -8.50 0.48 -3.69
CA ASP A 43 -7.51 1.36 -3.09
C ASP A 43 -7.77 1.48 -1.58
N LYS A 44 -6.90 0.84 -0.82
CA LYS A 44 -6.95 0.83 0.64
C LYS A 44 -6.06 1.89 1.28
N PHE A 45 -5.25 2.59 0.48
CA PHE A 45 -4.33 3.57 1.01
C PHE A 45 -5.07 4.88 1.30
N ASN A 46 -5.17 5.25 2.58
CA ASN A 46 -5.76 6.52 3.00
C ASN A 46 -4.82 7.70 2.67
N LYS A 47 -4.86 8.14 1.41
CA LYS A 47 -3.98 9.21 0.91
C LYS A 47 -4.43 10.58 1.44
N LEU A 48 -3.72 11.10 2.41
CA LEU A 48 -3.95 12.47 2.90
C LEU A 48 -3.41 13.54 1.93
N SER A 49 -4.11 14.67 1.89
CA SER A 49 -3.76 15.83 1.05
C SER A 49 -2.37 16.40 1.33
N ARG A 50 -1.91 16.35 2.58
CA ARG A 50 -0.59 16.82 3.00
C ARG A 50 0.12 15.73 3.79
N ASN A 51 1.38 15.51 3.46
CA ASN A 51 2.25 14.58 4.17
C ASN A 51 2.34 14.85 5.69
N ALA A 52 2.25 16.11 6.11
CA ALA A 52 2.31 16.46 7.53
C ALA A 52 1.09 15.94 8.31
N ASP A 53 -0.07 15.79 7.66
CA ASP A 53 -1.31 15.40 8.34
C ASP A 53 -1.26 13.96 8.87
N TYR A 54 -0.35 13.13 8.34
CA TYR A 54 -0.15 11.77 8.87
C TYR A 54 0.43 11.75 10.29
N GLN A 55 0.91 12.88 10.83
CA GLN A 55 1.41 12.96 12.20
C GLN A 55 0.33 12.65 13.24
N ASP A 56 -0.94 12.90 12.89
CA ASP A 56 -2.10 12.69 13.76
C ASP A 56 -2.65 11.26 13.65
N ILE A 57 -2.22 10.49 12.64
CA ILE A 57 -2.63 9.10 12.37
C ILE A 57 -1.44 8.21 12.02
N THR A 58 -0.51 8.07 12.98
CA THR A 58 0.75 7.35 12.74
C THR A 58 0.60 5.83 12.53
N ASP A 59 -0.57 5.25 12.83
CA ASP A 59 -0.87 3.82 12.70
C ASP A 59 -2.35 3.61 12.40
N GLU A 60 -2.68 3.09 11.23
CA GLU A 60 -4.07 2.85 10.80
C GLU A 60 -4.25 1.48 10.11
N VAL A 61 -5.51 1.08 9.96
CA VAL A 61 -5.87 -0.13 9.23
C VAL A 61 -5.53 0.08 7.76
N PHE A 62 -4.91 -0.93 7.14
CA PHE A 62 -4.65 -0.94 5.71
C PHE A 62 -5.67 -1.87 5.01
N SER A 63 -5.59 -3.18 5.22
CA SER A 63 -6.48 -4.13 4.53
C SER A 63 -6.62 -5.45 5.27
N ASP A 64 -7.77 -6.08 5.13
CA ASP A 64 -8.05 -7.46 5.51
C ASP A 64 -8.53 -8.31 4.32
N ASP A 65 -8.47 -7.74 3.10
CA ASP A 65 -8.97 -8.40 1.88
C ASP A 65 -8.30 -9.76 1.65
N HIS A 66 -7.01 -9.91 1.99
CA HIS A 66 -6.25 -11.15 1.84
C HIS A 66 -6.78 -12.29 2.71
N LEU A 67 -7.53 -11.97 3.77
CA LEU A 67 -8.20 -12.94 4.64
C LEU A 67 -9.57 -13.32 4.11
N PHE A 68 -10.36 -12.35 3.62
CA PHE A 68 -11.81 -12.54 3.39
C PHE A 68 -12.24 -12.62 1.92
N TYR A 69 -11.35 -12.37 0.95
CA TYR A 69 -11.74 -12.32 -0.47
C TYR A 69 -12.46 -13.60 -0.96
N LYS A 70 -12.10 -14.78 -0.43
CA LYS A 70 -12.75 -16.05 -0.79
C LYS A 70 -14.19 -16.11 -0.26
N ASP A 71 -14.40 -15.69 0.99
CA ASP A 71 -15.71 -15.67 1.65
C ASP A 71 -16.66 -14.67 0.97
N ASP A 72 -16.11 -13.57 0.45
CA ASP A 72 -16.84 -12.58 -0.35
C ASP A 72 -17.08 -13.02 -1.81
N GLY A 73 -16.65 -14.21 -2.18
CA GLY A 73 -16.86 -14.81 -3.50
C GLY A 73 -16.00 -14.19 -4.60
N PHE A 74 -14.79 -13.74 -4.26
CA PHE A 74 -13.73 -13.39 -5.20
C PHE A 74 -12.78 -14.57 -5.40
N LYS A 75 -12.05 -14.56 -6.53
CA LYS A 75 -11.01 -15.53 -6.89
C LYS A 75 -9.61 -15.07 -6.51
N GLY A 76 -9.49 -13.83 -6.04
CA GLY A 76 -8.26 -13.19 -5.62
C GLY A 76 -8.53 -11.75 -5.20
N PHE A 77 -7.49 -11.08 -4.76
CA PHE A 77 -7.48 -9.68 -4.36
C PHE A 77 -6.28 -8.96 -4.97
N SER A 78 -6.30 -7.64 -4.93
CA SER A 78 -5.27 -6.75 -5.44
C SER A 78 -5.48 -5.38 -4.80
N ASP A 79 -4.40 -4.62 -4.67
CA ASP A 79 -4.42 -3.26 -4.16
C ASP A 79 -3.56 -2.32 -5.04
N TYR A 80 -3.45 -1.07 -4.59
CA TYR A 80 -2.64 -0.01 -5.19
C TYR A 80 -1.37 0.29 -4.38
N SER A 81 -0.98 -0.63 -3.49
CA SER A 81 0.11 -0.47 -2.52
C SER A 81 -0.02 0.84 -1.72
N VAL A 82 1.09 1.39 -1.23
CA VAL A 82 1.17 2.69 -0.53
C VAL A 82 1.21 3.89 -1.48
N VAL A 83 0.70 3.73 -2.70
CA VAL A 83 0.71 4.76 -3.75
C VAL A 83 -0.69 5.36 -3.95
N GLY A 84 -1.70 4.49 -3.93
CA GLY A 84 -3.08 4.81 -4.26
C GLY A 84 -3.36 4.82 -5.77
N ASP A 85 -4.64 4.92 -6.12
CA ASP A 85 -5.14 4.92 -7.50
C ASP A 85 -4.99 6.27 -8.21
N GLU A 86 -4.87 7.35 -7.43
CA GLU A 86 -4.86 8.71 -7.93
C GLU A 86 -3.56 9.05 -8.66
N TYR A 87 -3.68 9.39 -9.95
CA TYR A 87 -2.61 9.93 -10.76
C TYR A 87 -2.50 11.46 -10.57
N LEU A 88 -1.32 11.92 -10.18
CA LEU A 88 -1.00 13.36 -10.09
C LEU A 88 0.09 13.70 -11.11
N GLU A 89 -0.22 14.66 -11.98
CA GLU A 89 0.63 15.08 -13.11
C GLU A 89 1.84 15.94 -12.66
N SER A 90 1.79 16.50 -11.44
CA SER A 90 2.88 17.31 -10.87
C SER A 90 3.32 16.81 -9.49
N GLY A 91 4.64 16.68 -9.32
CA GLY A 91 5.27 16.40 -8.04
C GLY A 91 5.85 17.70 -7.46
N PHE A 92 5.28 18.19 -6.36
CA PHE A 92 5.88 19.27 -5.59
C PHE A 92 6.84 18.70 -4.55
N ALA A 93 7.89 19.46 -4.20
CA ALA A 93 8.72 19.12 -3.05
C ALA A 93 7.83 19.16 -1.79
N PRO A 94 7.65 18.03 -1.07
CA PRO A 94 6.75 18.00 0.06
C PRO A 94 7.37 18.73 1.25
N TYR A 95 6.53 19.38 2.05
CA TYR A 95 6.96 20.05 3.28
C TYR A 95 7.40 19.04 4.35
N ALA A 96 6.78 17.85 4.34
CA ALA A 96 7.12 16.73 5.22
C ALA A 96 7.56 15.50 4.41
N VAL A 97 8.54 14.77 4.92
CA VAL A 97 8.91 13.44 4.43
C VAL A 97 8.16 12.40 5.26
N VAL A 98 7.51 11.45 4.59
CA VAL A 98 6.82 10.34 5.24
C VAL A 98 7.35 9.03 4.68
N ILE A 99 7.64 8.08 5.58
CA ILE A 99 7.91 6.70 5.22
C ILE A 99 6.69 5.88 5.62
N HIS A 100 6.10 5.20 4.64
CA HIS A 100 4.96 4.31 4.84
C HIS A 100 5.44 2.87 4.89
N ILE A 101 5.06 2.13 5.94
CA ILE A 101 5.39 0.71 6.10
C ILE A 101 4.12 -0.06 6.41
N VAL A 102 3.78 -1.02 5.56
CA VAL A 102 2.67 -1.95 5.76
C VAL A 102 3.20 -3.14 6.56
N TYR A 103 2.43 -3.69 7.49
CA TYR A 103 2.85 -4.85 8.28
C TYR A 103 1.64 -5.68 8.69
N PHE A 104 1.87 -6.97 8.98
CA PHE A 104 0.85 -7.83 9.57
C PHE A 104 0.71 -7.53 11.06
N ALA A 105 -0.53 -7.26 11.49
CA ALA A 105 -0.90 -7.17 12.89
C ALA A 105 -1.05 -8.56 13.51
N ALA A 106 -1.28 -8.61 14.82
CA ALA A 106 -1.41 -9.87 15.57
C ALA A 106 -2.64 -10.72 15.16
N ASP A 107 -3.62 -10.10 14.50
CA ASP A 107 -4.81 -10.75 13.94
C ASP A 107 -4.67 -11.06 12.44
N ASP A 108 -3.45 -11.03 11.92
CA ASP A 108 -3.09 -11.20 10.51
C ASP A 108 -3.69 -10.16 9.55
N SER A 109 -4.38 -9.13 10.05
CA SER A 109 -4.78 -7.99 9.22
C SER A 109 -3.55 -7.15 8.83
N LEU A 110 -3.60 -6.47 7.68
CA LEU A 110 -2.58 -5.52 7.28
C LEU A 110 -2.90 -4.16 7.91
N ARG A 111 -1.89 -3.60 8.58
CA ARG A 111 -1.88 -2.23 9.08
C ARG A 111 -0.78 -1.44 8.38
N ILE A 112 -0.86 -0.12 8.45
CA ILE A 112 0.13 0.78 7.89
C ILE A 112 0.58 1.78 8.95
N LYS A 113 1.90 1.94 9.06
CA LYS A 113 2.54 2.97 9.89
C LYS A 113 3.11 4.08 9.05
N HIS A 114 2.95 5.31 9.54
CA HIS A 114 3.37 6.55 8.91
C HIS A 114 4.44 7.21 9.75
N PHE A 115 5.68 7.19 9.28
CA PHE A 115 6.80 7.84 9.94
C PHE A 115 7.02 9.22 9.32
N VAL A 116 6.46 10.24 9.95
CA VAL A 116 6.52 11.64 9.48
C VAL A 116 7.76 12.34 10.05
N SER A 117 8.42 13.17 9.26
CA SER A 117 9.49 14.06 9.73
C SER A 117 9.00 15.10 10.75
N ASP A 118 9.91 15.74 11.47
CA ASP A 118 9.56 16.69 12.54
C ASP A 118 9.55 18.13 12.03
N SER A 119 10.55 18.51 11.21
CA SER A 119 10.72 19.88 10.73
C SER A 119 9.96 20.13 9.42
N ASN A 120 8.65 20.42 9.51
CA ASN A 120 7.72 20.43 8.36
C ASN A 120 7.24 21.84 7.92
N GLU A 121 7.93 22.91 8.33
CA GLU A 121 7.51 24.29 8.11
C GLU A 121 7.80 24.82 6.68
N ASP A 122 8.77 24.22 6.00
CA ASP A 122 9.20 24.58 4.64
C ASP A 122 9.60 23.35 3.80
N ILE A 123 10.19 23.53 2.61
CA ILE A 123 10.67 22.41 1.75
C ILE A 123 12.17 22.13 1.87
N THR A 124 12.87 22.83 2.76
CA THR A 124 14.34 22.80 2.83
C THR A 124 14.85 21.53 3.50
N ASN A 125 16.11 21.17 3.22
CA ASN A 125 16.81 20.07 3.90
C ASN A 125 16.06 18.72 3.91
N PRO A 126 15.62 18.17 2.76
CA PRO A 126 14.88 16.91 2.70
C PRO A 126 15.67 15.72 3.28
N ALA A 127 17.00 15.77 3.25
CA ALA A 127 17.85 14.75 3.89
C ALA A 127 17.70 14.72 5.42
N LYS A 128 17.57 15.90 6.07
CA LYS A 128 17.32 16.01 7.51
C LYS A 128 15.95 15.44 7.85
N LYS A 129 14.91 15.86 7.12
CA LYS A 129 13.53 15.37 7.29
C LYS A 129 13.43 13.86 7.11
N PHE A 130 14.08 13.32 6.07
CA PHE A 130 14.19 11.88 5.88
C PHE A 130 14.81 11.20 7.11
N TYR A 131 15.88 11.76 7.67
CA TYR A 131 16.53 11.18 8.85
C TYR A 131 15.67 11.23 10.12
N GLU A 132 14.86 12.27 10.28
CA GLU A 132 13.85 12.39 11.35
C GLU A 132 12.82 11.27 11.25
N ALA A 133 12.22 11.10 10.07
CA ALA A 133 11.29 10.01 9.78
C ALA A 133 11.95 8.62 9.95
N LEU A 134 13.16 8.46 9.42
CA LEU A 134 13.89 7.20 9.49
C LEU A 134 14.21 6.80 10.93
N ARG A 135 14.60 7.74 11.80
CA ARG A 135 14.83 7.45 13.24
C ARG A 135 13.59 6.84 13.90
N LYS A 136 12.40 7.37 13.60
CA LYS A 136 11.13 6.84 14.12
C LYS A 136 10.87 5.42 13.59
N LEU A 137 11.15 5.17 12.32
CA LEU A 137 11.08 3.83 11.73
C LEU A 137 12.00 2.84 12.45
N ILE A 138 13.26 3.20 12.70
CA ILE A 138 14.21 2.31 13.39
C ILE A 138 13.75 2.01 14.81
N SER A 139 13.31 3.04 15.56
CA SER A 139 12.81 2.86 16.92
C SER A 139 11.62 1.89 16.97
N TRP A 140 10.72 1.96 16.01
CA TRP A 140 9.59 1.03 15.90
C TRP A 140 10.03 -0.38 15.47
N TYR A 141 10.95 -0.48 14.52
CA TYR A 141 11.49 -1.77 14.08
C TYR A 141 12.17 -2.53 15.23
N GLU A 142 12.90 -1.81 16.08
CA GLU A 142 13.57 -2.39 17.26
C GLU A 142 12.58 -2.83 18.36
N SER A 143 11.38 -2.23 18.43
CA SER A 143 10.37 -2.59 19.43
C SER A 143 9.45 -3.72 18.98
N GLU A 144 8.99 -3.71 17.73
CA GLU A 144 7.99 -4.67 17.23
C GLU A 144 8.59 -5.79 16.37
N THR A 145 9.81 -5.62 15.84
CA THR A 145 10.49 -6.60 14.98
C THR A 145 9.59 -7.18 13.87
N PRO A 146 8.99 -6.34 13.01
CA PRO A 146 8.15 -6.80 11.91
C PRO A 146 8.95 -7.62 10.89
N GLU A 147 8.24 -8.33 10.00
CA GLU A 147 8.84 -9.13 8.92
C GLU A 147 9.85 -8.32 8.10
N LEU A 148 11.10 -8.80 8.07
CA LEU A 148 12.19 -8.10 7.40
C LEU A 148 12.14 -8.36 5.90
N THR A 149 11.99 -7.29 5.12
CA THR A 149 12.09 -7.32 3.65
C THR A 149 13.33 -6.57 3.17
N LEU A 150 13.73 -6.74 1.91
CA LEU A 150 14.80 -5.99 1.29
C LEU A 150 14.55 -4.47 1.35
N GLY A 151 13.30 -4.03 1.20
CA GLY A 151 12.93 -2.61 1.30
C GLY A 151 13.22 -2.05 2.68
N LEU A 152 12.76 -2.75 3.71
CA LEU A 152 12.99 -2.39 5.10
C LEU A 152 14.48 -2.47 5.47
N GLN A 153 15.16 -3.56 5.09
CA GLN A 153 16.60 -3.74 5.27
C GLN A 153 17.43 -2.61 4.63
N THR A 154 16.98 -2.07 3.50
CA THR A 154 17.64 -0.94 2.84
C THR A 154 17.48 0.35 3.65
N PHE A 155 16.30 0.60 4.25
CA PHE A 155 16.14 1.71 5.20
C PHE A 155 17.07 1.56 6.41
N LEU A 156 17.15 0.37 7.01
CA LEU A 156 18.09 0.09 8.12
C LEU A 156 19.54 0.38 7.70
N THR A 157 19.90 0.06 6.45
CA THR A 157 21.24 0.31 5.90
C THR A 157 21.50 1.82 5.74
N HIS A 158 20.53 2.58 5.23
CA HIS A 158 20.64 4.03 5.14
C HIS A 158 20.85 4.68 6.50
N TYR A 159 20.14 4.19 7.52
CA TYR A 159 20.29 4.66 8.89
C TYR A 159 21.69 4.39 9.46
N LYS A 160 22.22 3.18 9.26
CA LYS A 160 23.57 2.80 9.71
C LYS A 160 24.66 3.58 8.98
N LYS A 161 24.48 3.83 7.68
CA LYS A 161 25.49 4.48 6.83
C LYS A 161 25.38 6.01 6.78
N GLN A 162 24.36 6.61 7.38
CA GLN A 162 24.16 8.07 7.28
C GLN A 162 24.03 8.58 5.86
N THR A 163 23.24 7.86 5.06
CA THR A 163 23.02 8.19 3.65
C THR A 163 21.55 8.52 3.37
N TYR A 164 21.32 9.44 2.43
CA TYR A 164 19.98 9.82 1.97
C TYR A 164 19.81 9.42 0.50
N PRO A 165 18.86 8.53 0.16
CA PRO A 165 18.72 8.01 -1.20
C PRO A 165 17.89 8.88 -2.14
N GLY A 166 17.36 10.02 -1.67
CA GLY A 166 16.41 10.84 -2.42
C GLY A 166 14.95 10.42 -2.22
N LEU A 167 14.01 11.37 -2.31
CA LEU A 167 12.57 11.14 -2.07
C LEU A 167 11.97 10.05 -2.97
N GLY A 168 12.35 10.00 -4.24
CA GLY A 168 11.88 8.98 -5.17
C GLY A 168 12.28 7.57 -4.74
N SER A 169 13.50 7.42 -4.19
CA SER A 169 13.97 6.14 -3.66
C SER A 169 13.24 5.76 -2.38
N VAL A 170 12.93 6.71 -1.49
CA VAL A 170 12.12 6.44 -0.28
C VAL A 170 10.79 5.80 -0.66
N LYS A 171 10.06 6.38 -1.62
CA LYS A 171 8.79 5.81 -2.10
C LYS A 171 8.98 4.42 -2.72
N LYS A 172 10.02 4.23 -3.54
CA LYS A 172 10.36 2.92 -4.14
C LYS A 172 10.62 1.85 -3.09
N LEU A 173 11.32 2.20 -2.01
CA LEU A 173 11.62 1.26 -0.93
C LEU A 173 10.37 0.83 -0.16
N SER A 174 9.43 1.75 0.09
CA SER A 174 8.13 1.40 0.69
C SER A 174 7.30 0.47 -0.21
N ILE A 175 7.26 0.73 -1.52
CA ILE A 175 6.59 -0.16 -2.49
C ILE A 175 7.28 -1.53 -2.54
N MET A 176 8.61 -1.55 -2.62
CA MET A 176 9.39 -2.79 -2.65
C MET A 176 9.15 -3.62 -1.37
N HIS A 177 9.10 -2.95 -0.21
CA HIS A 177 8.77 -3.60 1.04
C HIS A 177 7.37 -4.23 1.01
N HIS A 178 6.35 -3.48 0.58
CA HIS A 178 4.98 -4.00 0.47
C HIS A 178 4.92 -5.23 -0.45
N LEU A 179 5.49 -5.13 -1.66
CA LEU A 179 5.43 -6.20 -2.66
C LEU A 179 6.12 -7.48 -2.17
N GLU A 180 7.27 -7.34 -1.50
CA GLU A 180 7.99 -8.48 -0.94
C GLU A 180 7.24 -9.09 0.25
N LEU A 181 6.67 -8.27 1.13
CA LEU A 181 5.86 -8.73 2.26
C LEU A 181 4.69 -9.59 1.78
N MET A 182 3.92 -9.09 0.80
CA MET A 182 2.80 -9.84 0.22
C MET A 182 3.28 -11.05 -0.60
N GLY A 183 4.42 -10.94 -1.28
CA GLY A 183 5.01 -12.05 -2.02
C GLY A 183 5.38 -13.24 -1.12
N LYS A 184 5.94 -12.96 0.08
CA LYS A 184 6.22 -13.97 1.10
C LYS A 184 4.93 -14.64 1.57
N TYR A 185 3.95 -13.84 1.99
CA TYR A 185 2.64 -14.34 2.44
C TYR A 185 1.96 -15.25 1.40
N LEU A 186 1.91 -14.82 0.13
CA LEU A 186 1.30 -15.60 -0.96
C LEU A 186 2.07 -16.90 -1.26
N THR A 187 3.40 -16.90 -1.08
CA THR A 187 4.23 -18.10 -1.28
C THR A 187 3.99 -19.13 -0.17
N GLU A 188 3.88 -18.68 1.08
CA GLU A 188 3.60 -19.54 2.23
C GLU A 188 2.20 -20.16 2.13
N LEU A 189 1.18 -19.36 1.76
CA LEU A 189 -0.16 -19.88 1.47
C LEU A 189 -0.15 -20.97 0.39
N GLY A 190 0.56 -20.76 -0.72
CA GLY A 190 0.63 -21.72 -1.82
C GLY A 190 1.36 -23.04 -1.47
N GLN A 191 2.09 -23.08 -0.36
CA GLN A 191 2.67 -24.32 0.17
C GLN A 191 1.73 -25.06 1.14
N SER A 192 0.67 -24.39 1.61
CA SER A 192 -0.31 -24.92 2.57
C SER A 192 -1.60 -25.45 1.91
N GLU A 193 -1.82 -25.18 0.62
CA GLU A 193 -2.90 -25.74 -0.23
C GLU A 193 -2.43 -26.99 -1.01
#